data_AF-A0AAD6BN11-F1
#
_entry.id   AF-A0AAD6BN11-F1
#
_cell.length_a   1.000
_cell.length_b   1.000
_cell.length_c   1.000
_cell.angle_alpha   90.00
_cell.angle_beta   90.00
_cell.angle_gamma   90.00
#
_symmetry.space_group_name_H-M   'P 1'
#
loop_
_entity.id
_entity.type
_entity.pdbx_description
1 polymer ?
#
loop_
_entity_poly.entity_id
_entity_poly.type
_entity_poly.pdbx_seq_one_letter_code
_entity_poly.pdbx_strand_id
1 'polypeptide(L)'
;MKVNVLTQEQHKKHSLSFKSEKYLFLTTEGPAFETWINKDGNFTRVDDVLPAEPPNKTVGQSSFADFDGDGFQDHLLPVCSDLACQRSAIYMAKSGSKEWVPVLSDFKSKDTVWSFVPQKAGQPMALHFGDYNLDGFPDALVVLRNTTG
;
A
#
# COMPACT_ATOMS: atom_id res chain seq x y z
N MET A 1 8.09 6.98 -12.98
CA MET A 1 8.52 5.86 -12.13
C MET A 1 8.65 6.35 -10.70
N LYS A 2 7.85 5.81 -9.77
CA LYS A 2 8.02 6.04 -8.32
C LYS A 2 8.77 4.84 -7.76
N VAL A 3 9.84 5.10 -7.01
CA VAL A 3 10.69 4.08 -6.42
C VAL A 3 10.48 4.10 -4.92
N ASN A 4 9.99 2.99 -4.37
CA ASN A 4 9.88 2.80 -2.93
C ASN A 4 10.92 1.77 -2.51
N VAL A 5 11.81 2.15 -1.58
CA VAL A 5 12.74 1.21 -0.95
C VAL A 5 12.04 0.66 0.29
N LEU A 6 11.89 -0.66 0.36
CA LEU A 6 11.30 -1.33 1.51
C LEU A 6 12.43 -1.83 2.39
N THR A 7 12.54 -1.23 3.58
CA THR A 7 13.46 -1.68 4.62
C THR A 7 12.66 -2.41 5.68
N GLN A 8 12.96 -3.68 5.91
CA GLN A 8 12.45 -4.40 7.07
C GLN A 8 13.32 -4.03 8.29
N GLU A 9 12.76 -3.26 9.23
CA GLU A 9 13.32 -3.10 10.57
C GLU A 9 12.36 -3.73 11.59
N GLN A 10 12.70 -4.91 12.10
CA GLN A 10 12.00 -5.49 13.25
C GLN A 10 12.70 -5.08 14.54
N HIS A 11 12.05 -4.22 15.32
CA HIS A 11 12.46 -3.93 16.70
C HIS A 11 11.92 -5.03 17.64
N LYS A 12 12.58 -6.20 17.67
CA LYS A 12 12.48 -7.10 18.83
C LYS A 12 13.85 -7.23 19.48
N LYS A 13 14.04 -6.42 20.53
CA LYS A 13 15.20 -6.44 21.40
C LYS A 13 15.21 -7.78 22.13
N HIS A 14 16.03 -8.72 21.65
CA HIS A 14 16.75 -9.76 22.41
C HIS A 14 17.42 -10.69 21.39
N SER A 15 18.75 -10.53 21.21
CA SER A 15 19.64 -11.44 20.48
C SER A 15 19.06 -12.03 19.18
N LEU A 16 18.96 -11.23 18.11
CA LEU A 16 18.54 -11.74 16.80
C LEU A 16 19.49 -11.24 15.71
N SER A 17 20.02 -12.17 14.94
CA SER A 17 20.68 -11.90 13.66
C SER A 17 19.69 -11.13 12.79
N PHE A 18 19.95 -9.84 12.57
CA PHE A 18 19.19 -9.00 11.63
C PHE A 18 19.45 -9.49 10.21
N LYS A 19 18.60 -10.38 9.69
CA LYS A 19 18.56 -10.64 8.26
C LYS A 19 17.57 -9.65 7.63
N SER A 20 17.97 -8.38 7.51
CA SER A 20 17.19 -7.40 6.76
C SER A 20 17.37 -7.70 5.27
N GLU A 21 16.49 -8.50 4.67
CA GLU A 21 16.44 -8.58 3.21
C GLU A 21 15.84 -7.26 2.70
N LYS A 22 16.61 -6.55 1.87
CA LYS A 22 16.22 -5.24 1.34
C LYS A 22 15.50 -5.45 0.02
N TYR A 23 14.27 -4.95 -0.07
CA TYR A 23 13.45 -5.03 -1.27
C TYR A 23 13.36 -3.66 -1.96
N LEU A 24 13.35 -3.69 -3.29
CA LEU A 24 13.05 -2.56 -4.14
C LEU A 24 11.71 -2.83 -4.82
N PHE A 25 10.75 -1.92 -4.64
CA PHE A 25 9.43 -2.03 -5.24
C PHE A 25 9.24 -0.92 -6.28
N LEU A 26 8.80 -1.33 -7.46
CA LEU A 26 8.60 -0.44 -8.61
C LEU A 26 7.14 -0.47 -9.06
N THR A 27 6.58 0.71 -9.29
CA THR A 27 5.32 0.86 -10.04
C THR A 27 5.65 1.23 -11.49
N THR A 28 5.20 0.41 -12.43
CA THR A 28 5.47 0.54 -13.86
C THR A 28 4.31 1.19 -14.61
N GLU A 29 4.50 1.48 -15.89
CA GLU A 29 3.41 1.94 -16.76
C GLU A 29 2.40 0.82 -17.01
N GLY A 30 1.10 1.12 -16.93
CA GLY A 30 0.05 0.13 -17.17
C GLY A 30 -0.53 -0.51 -15.90
N PRO A 31 -0.78 0.31 -14.86
CA PRO A 31 -0.35 0.03 -13.47
C PRO A 31 0.03 -1.43 -13.20
N ALA A 32 1.32 -1.72 -13.17
CA ALA A 32 1.83 -3.01 -12.71
C ALA A 32 2.96 -2.81 -11.70
N PHE A 33 3.33 -3.89 -11.04
CA PHE A 33 4.25 -3.90 -9.93
C PHE A 33 5.39 -4.88 -10.16
N GLU A 34 6.59 -4.46 -9.76
CA GLU A 34 7.76 -5.34 -9.73
C GLU A 34 8.41 -5.28 -8.37
N THR A 35 8.80 -6.45 -7.88
CA THR A 35 9.56 -6.59 -6.64
C THR A 35 10.95 -7.11 -6.96
N TRP A 36 11.97 -6.50 -6.38
CA TRP A 36 13.38 -6.85 -6.62
C TRP A 36 14.09 -7.03 -5.28
N ILE A 37 14.85 -8.11 -5.14
CA ILE A 37 15.62 -8.41 -3.92
C ILE A 37 17.05 -7.98 -4.12
N ASN A 38 17.58 -7.21 -3.18
CA ASN A 38 19.00 -6.89 -3.11
C ASN A 38 19.76 -8.02 -2.41
N LYS A 39 20.63 -8.70 -3.15
CA LYS A 39 21.61 -9.66 -2.64
C LYS A 39 23.00 -9.09 -2.87
N ASP A 40 23.63 -8.60 -1.80
CA ASP A 40 25.00 -8.05 -1.80
C ASP A 40 25.25 -6.96 -2.86
N GLY A 41 24.26 -6.08 -3.07
CA GLY A 41 24.30 -4.98 -4.05
C GLY A 41 23.71 -5.34 -5.41
N ASN A 42 23.39 -6.61 -5.67
CA ASN A 42 22.77 -7.05 -6.91
C ASN A 42 21.25 -7.21 -6.76
N PHE A 43 20.48 -6.55 -7.62
CA PHE A 43 19.03 -6.62 -7.62
C PHE A 43 18.53 -7.69 -8.58
N THR A 44 17.80 -8.68 -8.06
CA THR A 44 17.13 -9.71 -8.87
C THR A 44 15.62 -9.58 -8.72
N ARG A 45 14.91 -9.55 -9.85
CA ARG A 45 13.44 -9.53 -9.87
C ARG A 45 12.88 -10.83 -9.29
N VAL A 46 11.83 -10.71 -8.50
CA VAL A 46 11.06 -11.82 -7.92
C VAL A 46 9.58 -11.59 -8.17
N ASP A 47 8.91 -12.62 -8.68
CA ASP A 47 7.51 -12.52 -9.11
C ASP A 47 6.54 -13.17 -8.13
N ASP A 48 7.03 -13.82 -7.07
CA ASP A 48 6.31 -14.63 -6.08
C ASP A 48 6.05 -13.88 -4.77
N VAL A 49 6.72 -12.76 -4.51
CA VAL A 49 6.60 -12.01 -3.25
C VAL A 49 5.32 -11.18 -3.13
N LEU A 50 4.95 -10.41 -4.16
CA LEU A 50 3.72 -9.59 -4.16
C LEU A 50 2.95 -9.76 -5.48
N PRO A 51 1.65 -9.41 -5.55
CA PRO A 51 0.92 -9.41 -6.81
C PRO A 51 1.54 -8.42 -7.81
N ALA A 52 1.81 -8.87 -9.04
CA ALA A 52 2.32 -8.02 -10.10
C ALA A 52 1.23 -7.10 -10.68
N GLU A 53 -0.02 -7.57 -10.69
CA GLU A 53 -1.16 -6.83 -11.22
C GLU A 53 -2.00 -6.26 -10.06
N PRO A 54 -2.48 -5.01 -10.17
CA PRO A 54 -3.38 -4.40 -9.20
C PRO A 54 -4.79 -4.99 -9.30
N PRO A 55 -5.63 -4.78 -8.27
CA PRO A 55 -7.02 -5.22 -8.30
C PRO A 55 -7.92 -4.35 -9.22
N ASN A 56 -7.44 -3.19 -9.69
CA ASN A 56 -8.16 -2.31 -10.62
C ASN A 56 -7.18 -1.43 -11.43
N LYS A 57 -7.68 -0.75 -12.47
CA LYS A 57 -6.89 0.11 -13.36
C LYS A 57 -6.53 1.47 -12.75
N THR A 58 -7.35 1.98 -11.84
CA THR A 58 -7.14 3.30 -11.24
C THR A 58 -6.63 3.12 -9.81
N VAL A 59 -5.31 3.17 -9.65
CA VAL A 59 -4.65 2.92 -8.37
C VAL A 59 -3.82 4.09 -7.91
N GLY A 60 -3.66 4.17 -6.59
CA GLY A 60 -2.87 5.15 -5.89
C GLY A 60 -1.41 4.78 -5.80
N GLN A 61 -0.70 5.54 -4.97
CA GLN A 61 0.65 5.20 -4.55
C GLN A 61 0.62 4.01 -3.60
N SER A 62 1.45 3.02 -3.90
CA SER A 62 1.67 1.87 -3.01
C SER A 62 2.28 2.33 -1.69
N SER A 63 1.79 1.74 -0.60
CA SER A 63 2.25 1.99 0.77
C SER A 63 2.54 0.65 1.44
N PHE A 64 3.45 0.65 2.41
CA PHE A 64 3.90 -0.57 3.08
C PHE A 64 3.96 -0.36 4.58
N ALA A 65 3.22 -1.18 5.33
CA ALA A 65 3.11 -1.12 6.78
C ALA A 65 2.68 -2.51 7.29
N ASP A 66 3.09 -2.87 8.51
CA ASP A 66 2.54 -4.02 9.22
C ASP A 66 1.16 -3.63 9.77
N PHE A 67 0.11 -3.81 8.96
CA PHE A 67 -1.21 -3.26 9.24
C PHE A 67 -2.03 -4.16 10.15
N ASP A 68 -1.78 -5.47 10.12
CA ASP A 68 -2.46 -6.43 11.00
C ASP A 68 -1.61 -6.93 12.17
N GLY A 69 -0.38 -6.45 12.31
CA GLY A 69 0.49 -6.71 13.44
C GLY A 69 1.12 -8.10 13.45
N ASP A 70 1.19 -8.78 12.30
CA ASP A 70 1.78 -10.10 12.15
C ASP A 70 3.33 -10.09 12.07
N GLY A 71 3.93 -8.89 12.00
CA GLY A 71 5.36 -8.66 11.93
C GLY A 71 5.90 -8.57 10.51
N PHE A 72 5.07 -8.76 9.47
CA PHE A 72 5.44 -8.58 8.07
C PHE A 72 4.82 -7.30 7.52
N GLN A 73 5.51 -6.67 6.55
CA GLN A 73 4.93 -5.49 5.88
C GLN A 73 3.89 -5.93 4.86
N ASP A 74 2.69 -5.38 4.98
CA ASP A 74 1.62 -5.53 4.00
C ASP A 74 1.72 -4.46 2.91
N HIS A 75 1.36 -4.82 1.69
CA HIS A 75 1.22 -3.87 0.58
C HIS A 75 -0.19 -3.31 0.57
N LEU A 76 -0.32 -2.02 0.91
CA LEU A 76 -1.59 -1.30 0.91
C LEU A 76 -1.70 -0.40 -0.33
N LEU A 77 -2.85 -0.49 -0.99
CA LEU A 77 -3.10 0.17 -2.26
C LEU A 77 -4.44 0.91 -2.25
N PRO A 78 -4.43 2.25 -2.38
CA PRO A 78 -5.63 3.02 -2.69
C PRO A 78 -6.14 2.68 -4.08
N VAL A 79 -7.44 2.45 -4.22
CA VAL A 79 -8.05 2.04 -5.49
C VAL A 79 -9.35 2.79 -5.71
N CYS A 80 -9.57 3.30 -6.91
CA CYS A 80 -10.89 3.74 -7.36
C CYS A 80 -11.57 2.57 -8.09
N SER A 81 -12.83 2.31 -7.75
CA SER A 81 -13.63 1.29 -8.42
C SER A 81 -14.06 1.70 -9.83
N ASP A 82 -14.08 2.99 -10.11
CA ASP A 82 -14.49 3.59 -11.39
C ASP A 82 -13.60 4.77 -11.79
N LEU A 83 -13.65 5.19 -13.07
CA LEU A 83 -12.84 6.30 -13.60
C LEU A 83 -13.13 7.64 -12.94
N ALA A 84 -14.37 7.85 -12.51
CA ALA A 84 -14.77 9.06 -11.83
C ALA A 84 -14.36 9.03 -10.35
N CYS A 85 -13.85 7.91 -9.81
CA CYS A 85 -13.62 7.65 -8.40
C CYS A 85 -14.84 8.00 -7.52
N GLN A 86 -16.02 7.51 -7.88
CA GLN A 86 -17.24 7.66 -7.06
C GLN A 86 -17.24 6.69 -5.89
N ARG A 87 -16.69 5.49 -6.11
CA ARG A 87 -16.38 4.51 -5.06
C ARG A 87 -14.90 4.22 -5.03
N SER A 88 -14.40 4.00 -3.83
CA SER A 88 -13.01 3.65 -3.59
C SER A 88 -12.87 2.61 -2.49
N ALA A 89 -11.73 1.94 -2.51
CA ALA A 89 -11.32 0.99 -1.49
C ALA A 89 -9.81 1.09 -1.23
N ILE A 90 -9.39 0.62 -0.06
CA ILE A 90 -8.01 0.27 0.24
C ILE A 90 -7.93 -1.25 0.18
N TYR A 91 -7.03 -1.75 -0.68
CA TYR A 91 -6.70 -3.16 -0.77
C TYR A 91 -5.39 -3.44 -0.07
N MET A 92 -5.27 -4.65 0.45
CA MET A 92 -4.09 -5.19 1.10
C MET A 92 -3.64 -6.45 0.37
N ALA A 93 -2.34 -6.59 0.15
CA ALA A 93 -1.71 -7.83 -0.29
C ALA A 93 -0.58 -8.21 0.66
N LYS A 94 -0.57 -9.47 1.06
CA LYS A 94 0.46 -10.03 1.94
C LYS A 94 1.64 -10.58 1.15
N SER A 95 2.82 -10.51 1.74
CA SER A 95 4.00 -11.18 1.19
C SER A 95 3.76 -12.67 1.01
N GLY A 96 4.09 -13.20 -0.17
CA GLY A 96 3.86 -14.60 -0.55
C GLY A 96 2.43 -14.91 -1.02
N SER A 97 1.52 -13.92 -1.02
CA SER A 97 0.18 -14.04 -1.59
C SER A 97 0.07 -13.35 -2.94
N LYS A 98 -0.79 -13.88 -3.80
CA LYS A 98 -1.21 -13.25 -5.07
C LYS A 98 -2.58 -12.58 -4.98
N GLU A 99 -3.18 -12.61 -3.80
CA GLU A 99 -4.53 -12.12 -3.60
C GLU A 99 -4.53 -10.70 -3.04
N TRP A 100 -5.47 -9.90 -3.55
CA TRP A 100 -5.81 -8.60 -3.01
C TRP A 100 -7.06 -8.71 -2.17
N VAL A 101 -6.96 -8.32 -0.90
CA VAL A 101 -8.08 -8.34 0.04
C VAL A 101 -8.52 -6.90 0.33
N PRO A 102 -9.80 -6.53 0.15
CA PRO A 102 -10.26 -5.21 0.55
C PRO A 102 -10.29 -5.11 2.07
N VAL A 103 -9.55 -4.14 2.63
CA VAL A 103 -9.52 -3.89 4.09
C VAL A 103 -10.46 -2.76 4.49
N LEU A 104 -10.72 -1.83 3.58
CA LEU A 104 -11.68 -0.76 3.77
C LEU A 104 -12.31 -0.38 2.44
N SER A 105 -13.64 -0.36 2.36
CA SER A 105 -14.40 0.01 1.17
C SER A 105 -15.60 0.87 1.56
N ASP A 106 -16.20 1.54 0.58
CA ASP A 106 -17.43 2.33 0.76
C ASP A 106 -17.32 3.28 1.95
N PHE A 107 -16.33 4.20 1.94
CA PHE A 107 -16.02 5.09 3.06
C PHE A 107 -17.23 5.96 3.46
N LYS A 108 -18.15 5.39 4.25
CA LYS A 108 -19.43 5.97 4.61
C LYS A 108 -19.35 6.54 6.00
N SER A 109 -19.69 7.80 6.12
CA SER A 109 -19.92 8.45 7.39
C SER A 109 -21.31 9.06 7.37
N LYS A 110 -22.23 8.49 8.16
CA LYS A 110 -23.67 8.78 8.11
C LYS A 110 -24.23 8.52 6.69
N ASP A 111 -24.97 9.46 6.13
CA ASP A 111 -25.54 9.39 4.78
C ASP A 111 -24.55 9.84 3.68
N THR A 112 -23.31 10.16 4.05
CA THR A 112 -22.29 10.66 3.12
C THR A 112 -21.30 9.56 2.75
N VAL A 113 -21.24 9.23 1.47
CA VAL A 113 -20.16 8.47 0.84
C VAL A 113 -18.98 9.39 0.55
N TRP A 114 -17.80 8.96 0.98
CA TRP A 114 -16.52 9.57 0.69
C TRP A 114 -15.74 8.66 -0.25
N SER A 115 -14.91 9.28 -1.09
CA SER A 115 -14.04 8.57 -2.02
C SER A 115 -12.72 9.29 -2.18
N PHE A 116 -11.69 8.61 -2.66
CA PHE A 116 -10.43 9.28 -3.01
C PHE A 116 -10.66 10.40 -4.01
N VAL A 117 -9.81 11.43 -3.91
CA VAL A 117 -9.75 12.47 -4.93
C VAL A 117 -9.14 11.86 -6.20
N PRO A 118 -9.81 11.91 -7.36
CA PRO A 118 -9.27 11.41 -8.61
C PRO A 118 -7.89 12.02 -8.87
N GLN A 119 -6.93 11.19 -9.27
CA GLN A 119 -5.58 11.65 -9.57
C GLN A 119 -5.63 12.76 -10.62
N LYS A 120 -5.26 13.97 -10.21
CA LYS A 120 -4.88 15.07 -11.10
C LYS A 120 -3.36 15.23 -11.01
N ALA A 121 -2.76 15.83 -12.04
CA ALA A 121 -1.33 16.11 -12.06
C ALA A 121 -0.92 16.82 -10.75
N GLY A 122 -0.12 16.15 -9.92
CA GLY A 122 0.41 16.66 -8.66
C GLY A 122 -0.17 16.09 -7.36
N GLN A 123 -1.30 15.36 -7.38
CA GLN A 123 -1.89 14.77 -6.16
C GLN A 123 -2.14 13.27 -6.34
N PRO A 124 -1.21 12.41 -5.88
CA PRO A 124 -1.45 10.98 -5.84
C PRO A 124 -2.47 10.64 -4.75
N MET A 125 -3.31 9.64 -5.00
CA MET A 125 -4.03 8.96 -3.93
C MET A 125 -2.99 8.21 -3.10
N ALA A 126 -2.67 8.70 -1.91
CA ALA A 126 -1.63 8.14 -1.05
C ALA A 126 -2.18 7.93 0.36
N LEU A 127 -1.70 6.88 1.01
CA LEU A 127 -1.92 6.64 2.43
C LEU A 127 -0.70 7.17 3.17
N HIS A 128 -0.92 7.99 4.20
CA HIS A 128 0.14 8.44 5.08
C HIS A 128 0.06 7.68 6.39
N PHE A 129 1.02 6.81 6.64
CA PHE A 129 1.09 6.03 7.89
C PHE A 129 1.87 6.76 8.97
N GLY A 130 1.40 6.63 10.21
CA GLY A 130 2.01 7.19 11.41
C GLY A 130 1.13 6.89 12.62
N ASP A 131 1.61 7.10 13.84
CA ASP A 131 0.79 7.00 15.05
C ASP A 131 0.19 8.38 15.35
N TYR A 132 -1.00 8.65 14.77
CA TYR A 132 -1.64 9.98 14.84
C TYR A 132 -2.44 10.17 16.12
N ASN A 133 -2.94 9.08 16.70
CA ASN A 133 -3.72 9.09 17.93
C ASN A 133 -2.87 8.84 19.21
N LEU A 134 -1.58 8.49 19.04
CA LEU A 134 -0.59 8.22 20.08
C LEU A 134 -0.90 6.98 20.95
N ASP A 135 -1.52 5.95 20.38
CA ASP A 135 -1.87 4.71 21.07
C ASP A 135 -0.80 3.60 20.92
N GLY A 136 0.24 3.84 20.13
CA GLY A 136 1.32 2.89 19.87
C GLY A 136 1.06 1.93 18.70
N PHE A 137 -0.01 2.12 17.93
CA PHE A 137 -0.33 1.38 16.70
C PHE A 137 -0.26 2.29 15.46
N PRO A 138 0.02 1.75 14.26
CA PRO A 138 0.05 2.56 13.04
C PRO A 138 -1.36 2.96 12.58
N ASP A 139 -1.62 4.26 12.51
CA ASP A 139 -2.80 4.85 11.87
C ASP A 139 -2.53 5.18 10.39
N ALA A 140 -3.61 5.33 9.62
CA ALA A 140 -3.57 5.80 8.23
C ALA A 140 -4.34 7.11 8.06
N LEU A 141 -3.67 8.14 7.53
CA LEU A 141 -4.27 9.42 7.14
C LEU A 141 -4.43 9.50 5.63
N VAL A 142 -5.62 9.90 5.18
CA VAL A 142 -6.00 10.00 3.76
C VAL A 142 -6.80 11.26 3.46
N VAL A 143 -6.71 11.74 2.22
CA VAL A 143 -7.54 12.84 1.71
C VAL A 143 -8.67 12.27 0.86
N LEU A 144 -9.90 12.55 1.28
CA LEU A 144 -11.11 12.11 0.62
C LEU A 144 -11.96 13.31 0.18
N ARG A 145 -12.84 13.09 -0.78
CA ARG A 145 -13.90 14.02 -1.17
C ARG A 145 -15.28 13.39 -0.97
N ASN A 146 -16.27 14.23 -0.73
CA ASN A 146 -17.66 13.82 -0.73
C ASN A 146 -18.10 13.47 -2.17
N THR A 147 -18.72 12.30 -2.34
CA THR A 147 -19.30 11.84 -3.61
C THR A 147 -20.82 11.70 -3.57
N THR A 148 -21.43 12.03 -2.44
CA THR A 148 -22.87 12.14 -2.28
C THR A 148 -23.29 13.50 -2.83
N GLY A 149 -24.00 13.48 -3.96
CA GLY A 149 -24.63 14.66 -4.56
C GLY A 149 -25.84 15.11 -3.76
#